data_AF-A0A7J6RSU8-F1
#
_entry.id   AF-A0A7J6RSU8-F1
#
_cell.length_a   1.000
_cell.length_b   1.000
_cell.length_c   1.000
_cell.angle_alpha   90.00
_cell.angle_beta   90.00
_cell.angle_gamma   90.00
#
_symmetry.space_group_name_H-M   'P 1'
#
loop_
_entity.id
_entity.type
_entity.pdbx_description
1 polymer ?
#
loop_
_entity_poly.entity_id
_entity_poly.type
_entity_poly.pdbx_seq_one_letter_code
_entity_poly.pdbx_strand_id
1 'polypeptide(L)'
;EVKFDGERLVAHIDKSLPGADTSPRVTLYSRNGLVMKDYERELGPLLLSAFRGQQGILDGEVLTYDEDNAAFMKHTHNRSTASSTTACHHRHLCFIIFDILLYGDLKNEAQNYTNTPLAIRRDVLSKVVVPLNTYIEVVEHRVIPATSEAIMDELNMAVAEGEEGRVFKDPGSVYSIGKKGYGWFKLKPEYSHNLAMDIDLVIVGAFFATGLGRRDPTAEVTDLVATVSSFLLAAPTGDGMLVPIGKVAVAQRSALNELRDRLRGTMVAWSPAVGQAASKWLVDAGKLRSGIRPDLILRDPATLRGGPTVMVVRCSELQATSKWPAGLTLRFPRCVEAVRKDKTLAEADTLDDIQEFYRRQHTKMRESSSPSNADDGGGYSSDDAEQGTEGPDKKRRRKERGSDGSSVAVRKIPFRGRNDRTVGGAGRFLNLS
;
A
#
# COMPACT_ATOMS: atom_id res chain seq x y z
N GLU A 1 -9.50 -12.64 4.51
CA GLU A 1 -8.02 -12.54 4.64
C GLU A 1 -7.63 -11.08 4.63
N VAL A 2 -6.57 -10.71 5.36
CA VAL A 2 -5.92 -9.40 5.22
C VAL A 2 -5.47 -9.21 3.78
N LYS A 3 -5.65 -8.02 3.22
CA LYS A 3 -4.98 -7.63 1.98
C LYS A 3 -3.65 -6.96 2.32
N PHE A 4 -2.56 -7.68 2.12
CA PHE A 4 -1.22 -7.12 2.32
C PHE A 4 -0.81 -6.15 1.19
N ASP A 5 -0.09 -5.08 1.56
CA ASP A 5 0.52 -4.08 0.67
C ASP A 5 1.99 -4.44 0.44
N GLY A 6 2.23 -5.59 -0.19
CA GLY A 6 3.56 -6.14 -0.43
C GLY A 6 3.88 -6.36 -1.91
N GLU A 7 4.76 -7.32 -2.18
CA GLU A 7 5.03 -7.81 -3.54
C GLU A 7 4.60 -9.27 -3.68
N ARG A 8 3.79 -9.59 -4.68
CA ARG A 8 3.39 -10.99 -4.93
C ARG A 8 4.55 -11.82 -5.45
N LEU A 9 4.80 -12.95 -4.79
CA LEU A 9 5.77 -13.97 -5.21
C LEU A 9 5.12 -15.35 -5.31
N VAL A 10 5.57 -16.13 -6.28
CA VAL A 10 5.27 -17.55 -6.42
C VAL A 10 6.56 -18.34 -6.20
N ALA A 11 6.58 -19.17 -5.17
CA ALA A 11 7.73 -19.98 -4.79
C ALA A 11 7.63 -21.38 -5.37
N HIS A 12 8.62 -21.77 -6.17
CA HIS A 12 8.80 -23.13 -6.66
C HIS A 12 9.87 -23.81 -5.81
N ILE A 13 9.48 -24.83 -5.08
CA ILE A 13 10.34 -25.59 -4.17
C ILE A 13 10.57 -26.96 -4.79
N ASP A 14 11.84 -27.35 -4.91
CA ASP A 14 12.24 -28.67 -5.37
C ASP A 14 13.43 -29.16 -4.54
N LYS A 15 13.20 -30.18 -3.72
CA LYS A 15 14.21 -30.80 -2.86
C LYS A 15 14.82 -32.06 -3.48
N SER A 16 14.43 -32.40 -4.72
CA SER A 16 14.81 -33.56 -5.53
C SER A 16 15.68 -34.63 -4.83
N LEU A 17 14.96 -35.55 -4.18
CA LEU A 17 15.08 -37.03 -4.04
C LEU A 17 16.45 -37.76 -4.03
N PRO A 18 16.56 -38.89 -3.29
CA PRO A 18 17.77 -39.71 -3.24
C PRO A 18 18.14 -40.29 -4.62
N GLY A 19 19.30 -39.93 -5.15
CA GLY A 19 19.87 -40.51 -6.37
C GLY A 19 20.09 -39.53 -7.54
N ALA A 20 19.64 -38.28 -7.43
CA ALA A 20 19.97 -37.23 -8.40
C ALA A 20 21.05 -36.30 -7.82
N ASP A 21 22.05 -35.98 -8.64
CA ASP A 21 23.20 -35.11 -8.34
C ASP A 21 22.80 -33.62 -8.24
N THR A 22 21.61 -33.32 -7.71
CA THR A 22 21.01 -31.98 -7.70
C THR A 22 20.65 -31.55 -6.28
N SER A 23 21.22 -30.41 -5.86
CA SER A 23 20.94 -29.81 -4.56
C SER A 23 19.50 -29.26 -4.47
N PRO A 24 18.91 -29.22 -3.25
CA PRO A 24 17.62 -28.57 -3.04
C PRO A 24 17.63 -27.12 -3.53
N ARG A 25 16.57 -26.71 -4.22
CA ARG A 25 16.43 -25.38 -4.83
C ARG A 25 15.07 -24.75 -4.54
N VAL A 26 15.10 -23.43 -4.43
CA VAL A 26 13.91 -22.58 -4.40
C VAL A 26 14.07 -21.51 -5.47
N THR A 27 13.07 -21.37 -6.32
CA THR A 27 13.01 -20.29 -7.31
C THR A 27 11.80 -19.42 -7.01
N LEU A 28 11.98 -18.10 -6.95
CA LEU A 28 10.92 -17.13 -6.64
C LEU A 28 10.59 -16.32 -7.89
N TYR A 29 9.33 -16.38 -8.32
CA TYR A 29 8.83 -15.63 -9.45
C TYR A 29 7.97 -14.46 -8.99
N SER A 30 8.22 -13.27 -9.52
CA SER A 30 7.31 -12.13 -9.38
C SER A 30 5.98 -12.39 -10.07
N ARG A 31 5.00 -11.52 -9.80
CA ARG A 31 3.71 -11.46 -10.50
C ARG A 31 3.79 -11.62 -12.03
N ASN A 32 4.84 -11.09 -12.66
CA ASN A 32 4.99 -11.10 -14.12
C ASN A 32 5.93 -12.20 -14.63
N GLY A 33 6.29 -13.18 -13.78
CA GLY A 33 7.15 -14.30 -14.14
C GLY A 33 8.65 -13.99 -14.17
N LEU A 34 9.08 -12.83 -13.65
CA LEU A 34 10.51 -12.53 -13.50
C LEU A 34 11.08 -13.23 -12.28
N VAL A 35 12.24 -13.86 -12.42
CA VAL A 35 12.98 -14.53 -11.35
C VAL A 35 13.59 -13.49 -10.40
N MET A 36 13.39 -13.67 -9.10
CA MET A 36 13.73 -12.71 -8.04
C MET A 36 14.93 -13.21 -7.20
N LYS A 37 16.11 -13.23 -7.82
CA LYS A 37 17.34 -13.82 -7.23
C LYS A 37 17.73 -13.26 -5.85
N ASP A 38 17.54 -11.97 -5.62
CA ASP A 38 17.85 -11.36 -4.31
C ASP A 38 16.94 -11.89 -3.20
N TYR A 39 15.67 -12.16 -3.53
CA TYR A 39 14.69 -12.72 -2.59
C TYR A 39 14.97 -14.20 -2.36
N GLU A 40 15.42 -14.93 -3.38
CA GLU A 40 15.81 -16.35 -3.26
C GLU A 40 16.95 -16.55 -2.28
N ARG A 41 17.95 -15.64 -2.27
CA ARG A 41 19.08 -15.69 -1.36
C ARG A 41 18.65 -15.61 0.11
N GLU A 42 17.64 -14.80 0.41
CA GLU A 42 17.17 -14.56 1.78
C GLU A 42 16.10 -15.58 2.20
N LEU A 43 15.06 -15.77 1.38
CA LEU A 43 13.90 -16.60 1.71
C LEU A 43 14.08 -18.08 1.34
N GLY A 44 14.99 -18.41 0.42
CA GLY A 44 15.17 -19.78 -0.08
C GLY A 44 15.50 -20.80 1.01
N PRO A 45 16.54 -20.58 1.84
CA PRO A 45 16.86 -21.47 2.96
C PRO A 45 15.72 -21.61 3.98
N LEU A 46 15.01 -20.51 4.24
CA LEU A 46 13.87 -20.46 5.17
C LEU A 46 12.69 -21.27 4.63
N LEU A 47 12.38 -21.14 3.34
CA LEU A 47 11.35 -21.92 2.65
C LEU A 47 11.69 -23.41 2.61
N LEU A 48 12.96 -23.78 2.38
CA LEU A 48 13.39 -25.16 2.46
C LEU A 48 13.21 -25.74 3.86
N SER A 49 13.45 -24.96 4.91
CA SER A 49 13.23 -25.39 6.30
C SER A 49 11.74 -25.51 6.65
N ALA A 50 10.93 -24.52 6.25
CA ALA A 50 9.50 -24.43 6.58
C ALA A 50 8.63 -25.45 5.83
N PHE A 51 9.01 -25.84 4.61
CA PHE A 51 8.17 -26.68 3.74
C PHE A 51 8.37 -28.19 3.99
N ARG A 52 7.31 -28.89 4.41
CA ARG A 52 7.24 -30.34 4.59
C ARG A 52 6.75 -31.03 3.31
N GLY A 53 7.64 -31.16 2.34
CA GLY A 53 7.40 -31.88 1.09
C GLY A 53 8.69 -31.96 0.27
N GLN A 54 8.63 -32.65 -0.86
CA GLN A 54 9.71 -32.74 -1.83
C GLN A 54 9.57 -31.68 -2.92
N GLN A 55 8.35 -31.46 -3.39
CA GLN A 55 8.05 -30.51 -4.45
C GLN A 55 6.84 -29.67 -4.08
N GLY A 56 6.89 -28.37 -4.35
CA GLY A 56 5.81 -27.45 -3.99
C GLY A 56 5.76 -26.21 -4.85
N ILE A 57 4.56 -25.73 -5.13
CA ILE A 57 4.35 -24.37 -5.66
C ILE A 57 3.45 -23.61 -4.70
N LEU A 58 4.01 -22.59 -4.05
CA LEU A 58 3.33 -21.75 -3.07
C LEU A 58 3.12 -20.34 -3.63
N ASP A 59 1.97 -19.73 -3.35
CA ASP A 59 1.62 -18.37 -3.77
C ASP A 59 1.44 -17.50 -2.53
N GLY A 60 2.07 -16.34 -2.50
CA GLY A 60 2.14 -15.51 -1.32
C GLY A 60 2.49 -14.05 -1.62
N GLU A 61 2.53 -13.27 -0.57
CA GLU A 61 2.97 -11.88 -0.59
C GLU A 61 4.22 -11.73 0.27
N VAL A 62 5.23 -11.03 -0.23
CA VAL A 62 6.41 -10.67 0.56
C VAL A 62 6.30 -9.24 1.09
N LEU A 63 6.70 -9.05 2.33
CA LEU A 63 6.74 -7.77 3.04
C LEU A 63 8.08 -7.61 3.76
N THR A 64 8.50 -6.38 3.99
CA THR A 64 9.56 -6.11 4.97
C THR A 64 8.95 -6.06 6.36
N TYR A 65 9.51 -6.83 7.30
CA TYR A 65 9.23 -6.71 8.73
C TYR A 65 10.28 -5.82 9.39
N ASP A 66 9.84 -4.90 10.24
CA ASP A 66 10.68 -3.99 11.04
C ASP A 66 10.64 -4.43 12.50
N GLU A 67 11.75 -4.96 12.99
CA GLU A 67 11.89 -5.53 14.34
C GLU A 67 11.81 -4.45 15.44
N ASP A 68 12.26 -3.23 15.15
CA ASP A 68 12.25 -2.13 16.14
C ASP A 68 10.81 -1.69 16.46
N ASN A 69 9.96 -1.71 15.44
CA ASN A 69 8.57 -1.30 15.56
C ASN A 69 7.61 -2.49 15.66
N ALA A 70 8.13 -3.72 15.62
CA ALA A 70 7.39 -4.96 15.55
C ALA A 70 6.25 -4.93 14.50
N ALA A 71 6.52 -4.33 13.34
CA ALA A 71 5.49 -3.99 12.36
C ALA A 71 5.89 -4.31 10.92
N PHE A 72 4.90 -4.68 10.10
CA PHE A 72 5.09 -4.82 8.66
C PHE A 72 5.14 -3.46 7.98
N MET A 73 6.10 -3.29 7.07
CA MET A 73 6.27 -2.09 6.28
C MET A 73 5.54 -2.17 4.94
N LYS A 74 5.29 -1.01 4.32
CA LYS A 74 4.73 -0.92 2.96
C LYS A 74 5.71 -1.47 1.90
N HIS A 75 5.17 -1.94 0.77
CA HIS A 75 5.92 -2.57 -0.32
C HIS A 75 7.18 -1.83 -0.82
N THR A 76 7.27 -0.51 -0.64
CA THR A 76 8.40 0.31 -1.11
C THR A 76 9.72 -0.08 -0.46
N HIS A 77 9.68 -0.75 0.69
CA HIS A 77 10.88 -1.17 1.43
C HIS A 77 11.41 -2.55 1.02
N ASN A 78 10.59 -3.38 0.36
CA ASN A 78 10.92 -4.76 0.03
C ASN A 78 12.23 -4.88 -0.76
N ARG A 79 12.36 -4.12 -1.85
CA ARG A 79 13.55 -4.16 -2.70
C ARG A 79 14.80 -3.69 -1.97
N SER A 80 14.70 -2.63 -1.16
CA SER A 80 15.84 -2.16 -0.38
C SER A 80 16.29 -3.20 0.64
N THR A 81 15.35 -3.88 1.32
CA THR A 81 15.65 -4.97 2.26
C THR A 81 16.33 -6.13 1.54
N ALA A 82 15.76 -6.63 0.44
CA ALA A 82 16.29 -7.76 -0.33
C ALA A 82 17.71 -7.52 -0.87
N SER A 83 18.00 -6.27 -1.29
CA SER A 83 19.30 -5.88 -1.87
C SER A 83 20.38 -5.56 -0.83
N SER A 84 20.02 -5.44 0.45
CA SER A 84 20.96 -5.05 1.49
C SER A 84 21.92 -6.20 1.80
N THR A 85 23.18 -6.07 1.40
CA THR A 85 24.26 -7.02 1.74
C THR A 85 24.78 -6.85 3.16
N THR A 86 24.54 -5.67 3.75
CA THR A 86 24.70 -5.43 5.18
C THR A 86 23.39 -5.79 5.85
N ALA A 87 23.43 -6.66 6.86
CA ALA A 87 22.31 -6.86 7.75
C ALA A 87 21.90 -5.49 8.29
N CYS A 88 20.84 -4.90 7.75
CA CYS A 88 20.08 -3.91 8.49
C CYS A 88 19.51 -4.72 9.64
N HIS A 89 20.23 -4.76 10.78
CA HIS A 89 20.03 -5.71 11.88
C HIS A 89 18.64 -5.69 12.52
N HIS A 90 17.71 -4.90 11.97
CA HIS A 90 16.37 -4.66 12.48
C HIS A 90 15.29 -4.81 11.39
N ARG A 91 15.64 -5.26 10.15
CA ARG A 91 14.66 -5.49 9.08
C ARG A 91 14.97 -6.74 8.27
N HIS A 92 13.95 -7.53 8.00
CA HIS A 92 14.05 -8.75 7.19
C HIS A 92 12.81 -8.96 6.32
N LEU A 93 12.91 -9.82 5.31
CA LEU A 93 11.75 -10.22 4.50
C LEU A 93 10.91 -11.26 5.24
N CYS A 94 9.60 -11.07 5.17
CA CYS A 94 8.59 -12.03 5.57
C CYS A 94 7.79 -12.46 4.34
N PHE A 95 7.67 -13.77 4.10
CA PHE A 95 6.82 -14.31 3.05
C PHE A 95 5.55 -14.91 3.65
N ILE A 96 4.42 -14.24 3.40
CA ILE A 96 3.10 -14.65 3.88
C ILE A 96 2.39 -15.42 2.77
N ILE A 97 2.30 -16.72 2.95
CA ILE A 97 1.78 -17.67 1.98
C ILE A 97 0.26 -17.75 2.11
N PHE A 98 -0.45 -17.62 0.99
CA PHE A 98 -1.90 -17.70 0.96
C PHE A 98 -2.45 -18.77 0.02
N ASP A 99 -1.64 -19.48 -0.77
CA ASP A 99 -2.16 -20.60 -1.56
C ASP A 99 -1.09 -21.64 -1.86
N ILE A 100 -1.53 -22.83 -2.28
CA ILE A 100 -0.71 -23.92 -2.76
C ILE A 100 -1.28 -24.46 -4.07
N LEU A 101 -0.42 -24.57 -5.08
CA LEU A 101 -0.82 -24.95 -6.44
C LEU A 101 -0.30 -26.33 -6.82
N LEU A 102 0.75 -26.79 -6.17
CA LEU A 102 1.35 -28.10 -6.38
C LEU A 102 1.97 -28.59 -5.06
N TYR A 103 1.83 -29.88 -4.79
CA TYR A 103 2.45 -30.53 -3.64
C TYR A 103 2.84 -31.96 -4.00
N GLY A 104 4.08 -32.34 -3.71
CA GLY A 104 4.59 -33.71 -3.80
C GLY A 104 5.44 -34.04 -2.58
N ASP A 105 5.35 -35.28 -2.11
CA ASP A 105 6.13 -35.79 -0.99
C ASP A 105 7.05 -36.94 -1.42
N LEU A 106 7.64 -37.66 -0.47
CA LEU A 106 8.52 -38.80 -0.76
C LEU A 106 7.76 -40.05 -1.22
N LYS A 107 6.46 -40.11 -0.96
CA LYS A 107 5.64 -41.32 -1.12
C LYS A 107 4.80 -41.27 -2.39
N ASN A 108 4.40 -40.08 -2.81
CA ASN A 108 3.47 -39.84 -3.90
C ASN A 108 4.06 -38.87 -4.90
N GLU A 109 3.65 -39.03 -6.17
CA GLU A 109 3.95 -38.06 -7.21
C GLU A 109 3.35 -36.69 -6.87
N ALA A 110 3.98 -35.63 -7.39
CA ALA A 110 3.50 -34.28 -7.20
C ALA A 110 2.12 -34.09 -7.81
N GLN A 111 1.16 -33.72 -6.98
CA GLN A 111 -0.22 -33.46 -7.37
C GLN A 111 -0.42 -31.97 -7.69
N ASN A 112 -1.14 -31.70 -8.78
CA ASN A 112 -1.56 -30.37 -9.17
C ASN A 112 -2.89 -30.01 -8.49
N TYR A 113 -2.91 -28.91 -7.74
CA TYR A 113 -4.06 -28.42 -6.97
C TYR A 113 -4.82 -27.26 -7.64
N THR A 114 -4.39 -26.79 -8.82
CA THR A 114 -5.00 -25.60 -9.47
C THR A 114 -6.50 -25.75 -9.73
N ASN A 115 -6.97 -26.95 -10.09
CA ASN A 115 -8.39 -27.24 -10.32
C ASN A 115 -9.12 -27.77 -9.07
N THR A 116 -8.52 -27.65 -7.89
CA THR A 116 -9.09 -28.11 -6.62
C THR A 116 -9.71 -26.94 -5.86
N PRO A 117 -10.85 -27.09 -5.15
CA PRO A 117 -11.45 -26.04 -4.32
C PRO A 117 -10.49 -25.42 -3.29
N LEU A 118 -10.61 -24.11 -3.06
CA LEU A 118 -9.76 -23.35 -2.14
C LEU A 118 -9.74 -23.94 -0.72
N ALA A 119 -10.88 -24.42 -0.22
CA ALA A 119 -10.96 -25.03 1.10
C ALA A 119 -9.99 -26.22 1.26
N ILE A 120 -9.88 -27.06 0.22
CA ILE A 120 -8.97 -28.21 0.21
C ILE A 120 -7.52 -27.74 0.09
N ARG A 121 -7.24 -26.77 -0.81
CA ARG A 121 -5.89 -26.21 -0.94
C ARG A 121 -5.40 -25.61 0.38
N ARG A 122 -6.29 -24.98 1.15
CA ARG A 122 -5.96 -24.43 2.48
C ARG A 122 -5.70 -25.48 3.53
N ASP A 123 -6.49 -26.55 3.55
CA ASP A 123 -6.22 -27.69 4.43
C ASP A 123 -4.83 -28.29 4.14
N VAL A 124 -4.48 -28.49 2.86
CA VAL A 124 -3.14 -28.94 2.45
C VAL A 124 -2.07 -27.95 2.89
N LEU A 125 -2.23 -26.66 2.58
CA LEU A 125 -1.26 -25.61 2.93
C LEU A 125 -0.92 -25.62 4.43
N SER A 126 -1.95 -25.75 5.29
CA SER A 126 -1.78 -25.76 6.76
C SER A 126 -0.99 -26.95 7.29
N LYS A 127 -0.94 -28.05 6.55
CA LYS A 127 -0.23 -29.28 6.93
C LYS A 127 1.22 -29.28 6.45
N VAL A 128 1.49 -28.60 5.33
CA VAL A 128 2.77 -28.70 4.62
C VAL A 128 3.70 -27.51 4.88
N VAL A 129 3.19 -26.39 5.40
CA VAL A 129 4.03 -25.25 5.79
C VAL A 129 4.09 -25.16 7.31
N VAL A 130 5.30 -25.17 7.87
CA VAL A 130 5.56 -24.86 9.28
C VAL A 130 5.93 -23.38 9.37
N PRO A 131 5.11 -22.54 9.99
CA PRO A 131 5.42 -21.12 10.11
C PRO A 131 6.72 -20.90 10.89
N LEU A 132 7.54 -19.98 10.38
CA LEU A 132 8.69 -19.39 11.04
C LEU A 132 8.29 -17.95 11.34
N ASN A 133 7.93 -17.68 12.59
CA ASN A 133 7.38 -16.39 13.04
C ASN A 133 8.18 -15.21 12.45
N THR A 134 7.47 -14.25 11.83
CA THR A 134 7.99 -13.07 11.10
C THR A 134 8.83 -13.32 9.86
N TYR A 135 9.11 -14.57 9.49
CA TYR A 135 9.89 -14.92 8.28
C TYR A 135 9.08 -15.66 7.22
N ILE A 136 8.39 -16.73 7.62
CA ILE A 136 7.54 -17.55 6.75
C ILE A 136 6.24 -17.76 7.48
N GLU A 137 5.15 -17.20 6.96
CA GLU A 137 3.84 -17.30 7.60
C GLU A 137 2.79 -17.83 6.64
N VAL A 138 1.71 -18.36 7.18
CA VAL A 138 0.51 -18.69 6.41
C VAL A 138 -0.54 -17.66 6.75
N VAL A 139 -1.17 -17.06 5.74
CA VAL A 139 -2.16 -16.01 5.96
C VAL A 139 -3.28 -16.49 6.87
N GLU A 140 -3.58 -15.69 7.89
CA GLU A 140 -4.76 -15.92 8.71
C GLU A 140 -6.04 -15.64 7.93
N HIS A 141 -7.06 -16.47 8.16
CA HIS A 141 -8.34 -16.33 7.51
C HIS A 141 -9.48 -16.74 8.45
N ARG A 142 -10.66 -16.19 8.18
CA ARG A 142 -11.92 -16.55 8.82
C ARG A 142 -12.98 -16.74 7.76
N VAL A 143 -13.89 -17.67 8.02
CA VAL A 143 -15.08 -17.88 7.20
C VAL A 143 -16.19 -17.02 7.77
N ILE A 144 -16.85 -16.25 6.92
CA ILE A 144 -17.95 -15.37 7.28
C ILE A 144 -19.18 -15.71 6.43
N PRO A 145 -20.40 -15.37 6.88
CA PRO A 145 -21.58 -15.39 6.03
C PRO A 145 -21.38 -14.51 4.80
N ALA A 146 -21.84 -14.97 3.62
CA ALA A 146 -21.82 -14.20 2.38
C ALA A 146 -22.92 -13.12 2.35
N THR A 147 -22.95 -12.25 3.36
CA THR A 147 -23.91 -11.15 3.50
C THR A 147 -23.18 -9.81 3.41
N SER A 148 -23.86 -8.78 2.91
CA SER A 148 -23.28 -7.43 2.82
C SER A 148 -22.89 -6.87 4.19
N GLU A 149 -23.68 -7.16 5.23
CA GLU A 149 -23.41 -6.73 6.61
C GLU A 149 -22.08 -7.30 7.13
N ALA A 150 -21.93 -8.63 7.11
CA ALA A 150 -20.69 -9.28 7.55
C ALA A 150 -19.47 -8.80 6.75
N ILE A 151 -19.60 -8.61 5.43
CA ILE A 151 -18.51 -8.09 4.59
C ILE A 151 -18.12 -6.65 4.97
N MET A 152 -19.10 -5.81 5.33
CA MET A 152 -18.85 -4.43 5.74
C MET A 152 -18.21 -4.36 7.12
N ASP A 153 -18.59 -5.22 8.06
CA ASP A 153 -17.96 -5.30 9.38
C ASP A 153 -16.47 -5.67 9.26
N GLU A 154 -16.16 -6.65 8.41
CA GLU A 154 -14.79 -7.05 8.09
C GLU A 154 -13.95 -5.92 7.49
N LEU A 155 -14.58 -5.10 6.65
CA LEU A 155 -13.95 -3.92 6.06
C LEU A 155 -13.73 -2.83 7.11
N ASN A 156 -14.70 -2.59 7.98
CA ASN A 156 -14.59 -1.62 9.07
C ASN A 156 -13.48 -2.00 10.06
N MET A 157 -13.34 -3.30 10.37
CA MET A 157 -12.22 -3.80 11.16
C MET A 157 -10.88 -3.52 10.47
N ALA A 158 -10.76 -3.82 9.17
CA ALA A 158 -9.54 -3.53 8.41
C ALA A 158 -9.17 -2.04 8.45
N VAL A 159 -10.15 -1.14 8.42
CA VAL A 159 -9.94 0.31 8.54
C VAL A 159 -9.43 0.68 9.93
N ALA A 160 -10.05 0.13 10.99
CA ALA A 160 -9.64 0.39 12.37
C ALA A 160 -8.21 -0.09 12.64
N GLU A 161 -7.81 -1.20 12.02
CA GLU A 161 -6.47 -1.80 12.08
C GLU A 161 -5.45 -1.12 11.14
N GLY A 162 -5.89 -0.14 10.32
CA GLY A 162 -5.02 0.56 9.37
C GLY A 162 -4.54 -0.30 8.19
N GLU A 163 -5.24 -1.39 7.89
CA GLU A 163 -4.91 -2.32 6.81
C GLU A 163 -5.33 -1.77 5.42
N GLU A 164 -4.71 -2.28 4.36
CA GLU A 164 -5.06 -1.88 2.98
C GLU A 164 -6.49 -2.30 2.58
N GLY A 165 -7.02 -3.33 3.24
CA GLY A 165 -8.34 -3.88 3.01
C GLY A 165 -8.40 -5.39 3.25
N ARG A 166 -9.42 -6.04 2.70
CA ARG A 166 -9.62 -7.50 2.79
C ARG A 166 -9.64 -8.15 1.43
N VAL A 167 -9.20 -9.39 1.37
CA VAL A 167 -9.44 -10.31 0.25
C VAL A 167 -10.49 -11.32 0.68
N PHE A 168 -11.62 -11.30 -0.02
CA PHE A 168 -12.70 -12.27 0.10
C PHE A 168 -12.53 -13.32 -0.99
N LYS A 169 -12.59 -14.58 -0.59
CA LYS A 169 -12.41 -15.72 -1.48
C LYS A 169 -13.52 -16.72 -1.24
N ASP A 170 -14.14 -17.19 -2.31
CA ASP A 170 -15.10 -18.29 -2.27
C ASP A 170 -14.35 -19.60 -1.93
N PRO A 171 -14.69 -20.28 -0.82
CA PRO A 171 -14.06 -21.55 -0.44
C PRO A 171 -14.20 -22.65 -1.51
N GLY A 172 -15.25 -22.59 -2.34
CA GLY A 172 -15.48 -23.51 -3.45
C GLY A 172 -14.68 -23.18 -4.71
N SER A 173 -14.04 -22.01 -4.78
CA SER A 173 -13.37 -21.55 -6.00
C SER A 173 -12.06 -22.31 -6.30
N VAL A 174 -11.89 -22.67 -7.57
CA VAL A 174 -10.62 -23.18 -8.12
C VAL A 174 -9.64 -22.02 -8.39
N TYR A 175 -8.37 -22.34 -8.56
CA TYR A 175 -7.34 -21.34 -8.84
C TYR A 175 -7.37 -20.95 -10.33
N SER A 176 -7.98 -19.80 -10.63
CA SER A 176 -8.16 -19.33 -12.02
C SER A 176 -6.98 -18.49 -12.51
N ILE A 177 -6.15 -19.07 -13.38
CA ILE A 177 -5.00 -18.38 -13.98
C ILE A 177 -5.49 -17.36 -15.03
N GLY A 178 -4.99 -16.12 -14.95
CA GLY A 178 -5.20 -15.09 -15.98
C GLY A 178 -6.61 -14.47 -16.05
N LYS A 179 -7.59 -14.97 -15.28
CA LYS A 179 -8.95 -14.44 -15.22
C LYS A 179 -9.11 -13.48 -14.03
N LYS A 180 -9.75 -12.33 -14.25
CA LYS A 180 -10.11 -11.39 -13.16
C LYS A 180 -11.49 -11.74 -12.62
N GLY A 181 -11.64 -11.73 -11.29
CA GLY A 181 -12.95 -11.65 -10.61
C GLY A 181 -13.73 -12.95 -10.49
N TYR A 182 -13.12 -14.12 -10.69
CA TYR A 182 -13.79 -15.40 -10.41
C TYR A 182 -13.39 -15.91 -9.03
N GLY A 183 -14.34 -15.93 -8.09
CA GLY A 183 -14.17 -16.43 -6.72
C GLY A 183 -13.39 -15.51 -5.77
N TRP A 184 -12.51 -14.64 -6.25
CA TRP A 184 -11.66 -13.79 -5.40
C TRP A 184 -11.93 -12.31 -5.65
N PHE A 185 -12.26 -11.59 -4.59
CA PHE A 185 -12.59 -10.17 -4.62
C PHE A 185 -11.78 -9.43 -3.57
N LYS A 186 -11.15 -8.34 -3.98
CA LYS A 186 -10.47 -7.41 -3.07
C LYS A 186 -11.43 -6.28 -2.75
N LEU A 187 -11.62 -6.01 -1.47
CA LEU A 187 -12.35 -4.84 -1.01
C LEU A 187 -11.38 -3.97 -0.22
N LYS A 188 -11.38 -2.69 -0.56
CA LYS A 188 -10.54 -1.68 0.06
C LYS A 188 -11.45 -0.59 0.62
N PRO A 189 -11.06 0.09 1.70
CA PRO A 189 -11.83 1.19 2.27
C PRO A 189 -12.22 2.23 1.20
N GLU A 190 -11.29 2.55 0.30
CA GLU A 190 -11.49 3.48 -0.84
C GLU A 190 -12.64 3.11 -1.81
N TYR A 191 -13.13 1.86 -1.78
CA TYR A 191 -14.27 1.43 -2.59
C TYR A 191 -15.60 1.65 -1.90
N SER A 192 -15.61 1.88 -0.58
CA SER A 192 -16.81 2.37 0.09
C SER A 192 -16.92 3.87 -0.17
N HIS A 193 -18.08 4.33 -0.63
CA HIS A 193 -18.32 5.75 -0.91
C HIS A 193 -18.12 6.65 0.32
N ASN A 194 -18.10 6.08 1.53
CA ASN A 194 -18.01 6.80 2.80
C ASN A 194 -16.57 6.91 3.37
N LEU A 195 -15.57 6.20 2.81
CA LEU A 195 -14.19 6.20 3.33
C LEU A 195 -13.13 6.65 2.32
N ALA A 196 -13.48 6.79 1.04
CA ALA A 196 -12.60 7.35 0.04
C ALA A 196 -12.60 8.88 0.14
N MET A 197 -11.43 9.51 0.07
CA MET A 197 -11.35 10.95 0.04
C MET A 197 -11.53 11.43 -1.40
N ASP A 198 -12.61 12.16 -1.62
CA ASP A 198 -12.85 12.95 -2.82
C ASP A 198 -12.31 14.35 -2.56
N ILE A 199 -11.35 14.78 -3.39
CA ILE A 199 -10.75 16.11 -3.33
C ILE A 199 -11.13 16.87 -4.60
N ASP A 200 -11.64 18.08 -4.44
CA ASP A 200 -11.90 19.02 -5.51
C ASP A 200 -10.61 19.77 -5.87
N LEU A 201 -10.03 19.47 -7.03
CA LEU A 201 -8.75 20.02 -7.48
C LEU A 201 -8.85 20.75 -8.81
N VAL A 202 -7.98 21.73 -9.00
CA VAL A 202 -7.97 22.60 -10.19
C VAL A 202 -7.12 21.99 -11.30
N ILE A 203 -7.66 21.92 -12.52
CA ILE A 203 -6.91 21.48 -13.70
C ILE A 203 -6.02 22.63 -14.19
N VAL A 204 -4.70 22.46 -14.09
CA VAL A 204 -3.71 23.49 -14.47
C VAL A 204 -2.84 23.10 -15.65
N GLY A 205 -2.92 21.85 -16.10
CA GLY A 205 -2.22 21.39 -17.29
C GLY A 205 -2.70 20.05 -17.79
N ALA A 206 -2.23 19.65 -18.97
CA ALA A 206 -2.65 18.43 -19.64
C ALA A 206 -1.48 17.75 -20.37
N PHE A 207 -1.58 16.43 -20.50
CA PHE A 207 -0.60 15.56 -21.16
C PHE A 207 -1.24 14.80 -22.30
N PHE A 208 -0.51 14.69 -23.41
CA PHE A 208 -0.91 13.89 -24.56
C PHE A 208 -1.00 12.41 -24.20
N ALA A 209 -1.94 11.71 -24.82
CA ALA A 209 -2.06 10.27 -24.69
C ALA A 209 -0.82 9.55 -25.26
N THR A 210 -0.24 8.67 -24.46
CA THR A 210 0.85 7.77 -24.91
C THR A 210 0.32 6.75 -25.92
N GLY A 211 1.03 6.54 -27.03
CA GLY A 211 0.71 5.53 -28.06
C GLY A 211 -0.13 6.06 -29.24
N LEU A 212 -0.75 7.23 -29.10
CA LEU A 212 -1.09 8.06 -30.25
C LEU A 212 0.21 8.80 -30.58
N GLY A 213 0.99 8.24 -31.52
CA GLY A 213 2.33 8.71 -31.88
C GLY A 213 2.37 10.23 -31.88
N ARG A 214 3.45 10.81 -31.29
CA ARG A 214 3.73 12.26 -31.29
C ARG A 214 3.31 12.80 -32.64
N ARG A 215 2.09 13.34 -32.71
CA ARG A 215 1.60 13.92 -33.97
C ARG A 215 2.59 15.02 -34.23
N ASP A 216 3.12 14.98 -35.44
CA ASP A 216 3.96 16.04 -35.97
C ASP A 216 3.36 17.38 -35.51
N PRO A 217 4.09 18.23 -34.77
CA PRO A 217 3.61 19.54 -34.36
C PRO A 217 3.15 20.41 -35.55
N THR A 218 3.47 19.99 -36.78
CA THR A 218 3.08 20.63 -38.04
C THR A 218 1.85 20.00 -38.71
N ALA A 219 1.34 18.85 -38.23
CA ALA A 219 0.08 18.31 -38.74
C ALA A 219 -1.06 19.25 -38.35
N GLU A 220 -1.95 19.56 -39.30
CA GLU A 220 -3.17 20.38 -39.12
C GLU A 220 -4.18 19.75 -38.14
N VAL A 221 -3.78 19.57 -36.89
CA VAL A 221 -4.65 19.31 -35.75
C VAL A 221 -4.61 20.57 -34.91
N THR A 222 -5.41 21.56 -35.31
CA THR A 222 -5.56 22.85 -34.63
C THR A 222 -6.02 22.71 -33.19
N ASP A 223 -6.55 21.55 -32.80
CA ASP A 223 -6.98 21.27 -31.44
C ASP A 223 -6.10 20.23 -30.72
N LEU A 224 -5.01 20.72 -30.11
CA LEU A 224 -4.13 19.92 -29.25
C LEU A 224 -4.87 19.34 -28.02
N VAL A 225 -5.98 19.93 -27.59
CA VAL A 225 -6.75 19.41 -26.45
C VAL A 225 -7.42 18.08 -26.81
N ALA A 226 -7.76 17.84 -28.07
CA ALA A 226 -8.34 16.57 -28.50
C ALA A 226 -7.44 15.35 -28.25
N THR A 227 -6.12 15.54 -28.07
CA THR A 227 -5.14 14.46 -27.90
C THR A 227 -4.73 14.24 -26.45
N VAL A 228 -5.19 15.06 -25.50
CA VAL A 228 -4.83 14.90 -24.08
C VAL A 228 -5.67 13.83 -23.39
N SER A 229 -5.10 13.11 -22.43
CA SER A 229 -5.80 12.05 -21.67
C SER A 229 -5.49 12.04 -20.18
N SER A 230 -4.47 12.79 -19.76
CA SER A 230 -4.11 12.95 -18.37
C SER A 230 -3.93 14.42 -18.05
N PHE A 231 -4.14 14.79 -16.80
CA PHE A 231 -4.24 16.18 -16.37
C PHE A 231 -3.37 16.42 -15.14
N LEU A 232 -2.72 17.58 -15.11
CA LEU A 232 -1.99 18.11 -13.98
C LEU A 232 -2.97 18.86 -13.07
N LEU A 233 -2.96 18.52 -11.79
CA LEU A 233 -3.88 19.04 -10.79
C LEU A 233 -3.14 19.89 -9.78
N ALA A 234 -3.79 20.95 -9.33
CA ALA A 234 -3.29 21.84 -8.30
C ALA A 234 -4.35 22.15 -7.24
N ALA A 235 -3.90 22.39 -6.02
CA ALA A 235 -4.72 22.90 -4.93
C ALA A 235 -4.49 24.42 -4.78
N PRO A 236 -5.52 25.21 -4.44
CA PRO A 236 -5.33 26.60 -4.04
C PRO A 236 -4.55 26.70 -2.71
N THR A 237 -3.78 27.77 -2.56
CA THR A 237 -3.08 28.14 -1.33
C THR A 237 -3.65 29.44 -0.77
N GLY A 238 -3.46 29.70 0.53
CA GLY A 238 -4.02 30.90 1.20
C GLY A 238 -3.54 32.24 0.66
N ASP A 239 -2.42 32.26 -0.08
CA ASP A 239 -1.88 33.43 -0.79
C ASP A 239 -2.45 33.60 -2.22
N GLY A 240 -3.44 32.78 -2.60
CA GLY A 240 -4.11 32.86 -3.91
C GLY A 240 -3.37 32.18 -5.05
N MET A 241 -2.26 31.48 -4.76
CA MET A 241 -1.54 30.68 -5.74
C MET A 241 -2.19 29.30 -5.93
N LEU A 242 -1.81 28.63 -7.00
CA LEU A 242 -2.09 27.21 -7.22
C LEU A 242 -0.80 26.41 -7.04
N VAL A 243 -0.86 25.30 -6.32
CA VAL A 243 0.28 24.41 -6.12
C VAL A 243 0.05 23.03 -6.73
N PRO A 244 0.90 22.56 -7.67
CA PRO A 244 0.75 21.22 -8.24
C PRO A 244 0.88 20.11 -7.19
N ILE A 245 -0.09 19.20 -7.16
CA ILE A 245 -0.18 18.10 -6.18
C ILE A 245 -0.21 16.71 -6.82
N GLY A 246 -0.58 16.61 -8.10
CA GLY A 246 -0.70 15.29 -8.71
C GLY A 246 -1.07 15.29 -10.19
N LYS A 247 -1.06 14.08 -10.76
CA LYS A 247 -1.50 13.80 -12.12
C LYS A 247 -2.56 12.71 -12.09
N VAL A 248 -3.63 12.90 -12.85
CA VAL A 248 -4.70 11.89 -13.00
C VAL A 248 -5.00 11.64 -14.47
N ALA A 249 -5.33 10.40 -14.81
CA ALA A 249 -5.85 10.04 -16.12
C ALA A 249 -7.37 9.93 -16.08
N VAL A 250 -8.05 10.34 -17.15
CA VAL A 250 -9.51 10.16 -17.28
C VAL A 250 -9.76 8.97 -18.19
N ALA A 251 -10.24 7.87 -17.60
CA ALA A 251 -10.44 6.61 -18.32
C ALA A 251 -11.77 6.55 -19.09
N GLN A 252 -12.82 7.19 -18.57
CA GLN A 252 -14.14 7.17 -19.20
C GLN A 252 -14.17 8.12 -20.40
N ARG A 253 -14.45 7.58 -21.59
CA ARG A 253 -14.38 8.33 -22.86
C ARG A 253 -15.36 9.51 -22.93
N SER A 254 -16.59 9.35 -22.43
CA SER A 254 -17.59 10.42 -22.42
C SER A 254 -17.14 11.61 -21.55
N ALA A 255 -16.72 11.33 -20.31
CA ALA A 255 -16.19 12.33 -19.39
C ALA A 255 -14.92 13.01 -19.94
N LEU A 256 -14.03 12.26 -20.58
CA LEU A 256 -12.84 12.82 -21.22
C LEU A 256 -13.20 13.76 -22.37
N ASN A 257 -14.19 13.42 -23.20
CA ASN A 257 -14.62 14.27 -24.30
C ASN A 257 -15.26 15.57 -23.78
N GLU A 258 -16.15 15.47 -22.78
CA GLU A 258 -16.75 16.65 -22.13
C GLU A 258 -15.68 17.58 -21.55
N LEU A 259 -14.70 17.01 -20.85
CA LEU A 259 -13.58 17.77 -20.31
C LEU A 259 -12.76 18.43 -21.42
N ARG A 260 -12.44 17.73 -22.51
CA ARG A 260 -11.71 18.30 -23.64
C ARG A 260 -12.44 19.49 -24.24
N ASP A 261 -13.75 19.37 -24.44
CA ASP A 261 -14.56 20.47 -24.99
C ASP A 261 -14.57 21.68 -24.06
N ARG A 262 -14.63 21.47 -22.73
CA ARG A 262 -14.50 22.55 -21.75
C ARG A 262 -13.13 23.21 -21.74
N LEU A 263 -12.06 22.45 -22.01
CA LEU A 263 -10.70 22.94 -22.00
C LEU A 263 -10.26 23.63 -23.31
N ARG A 264 -11.02 23.47 -24.41
CA ARG A 264 -10.75 24.16 -25.68
C ARG A 264 -10.65 25.68 -25.46
N GLY A 265 -9.57 26.28 -25.94
CA GLY A 265 -9.31 27.72 -25.80
C GLY A 265 -8.78 28.16 -24.43
N THR A 266 -8.86 27.33 -23.39
CA THR A 266 -8.33 27.63 -22.04
C THR A 266 -6.87 27.24 -21.86
N MET A 267 -6.36 26.35 -22.72
CA MET A 267 -5.02 25.77 -22.64
C MET A 267 -4.10 26.34 -23.72
N VAL A 268 -2.79 26.37 -23.44
CA VAL A 268 -1.72 26.79 -24.36
C VAL A 268 -0.56 25.80 -24.28
N ALA A 269 0.16 25.59 -25.38
CA ALA A 269 1.35 24.74 -25.39
C ALA A 269 2.40 25.23 -24.40
N TRP A 270 2.93 24.32 -23.58
CA TRP A 270 3.95 24.67 -22.62
C TRP A 270 5.27 25.00 -23.34
N SER A 271 5.92 26.07 -22.88
CA SER A 271 7.31 26.40 -23.24
C SER A 271 7.99 27.04 -22.02
N PRO A 272 9.33 27.16 -21.99
CA PRO A 272 10.01 27.82 -20.87
C PRO A 272 9.50 29.23 -20.60
N ALA A 273 9.20 30.02 -21.64
CA ALA A 273 8.65 31.37 -21.49
C ALA A 273 7.21 31.35 -20.93
N VAL A 274 6.36 30.43 -21.42
CA VAL A 274 4.98 30.28 -20.93
C VAL A 274 4.98 29.79 -19.47
N GLY A 275 5.84 28.83 -19.11
CA GLY A 275 5.97 28.35 -17.74
C GLY A 275 6.48 29.44 -16.79
N GLN A 276 7.44 30.26 -17.22
CA GLN A 276 7.92 31.40 -16.45
C GLN A 276 6.80 32.43 -16.22
N ALA A 277 5.98 32.72 -17.24
CA ALA A 277 4.82 33.60 -17.10
C ALA A 277 3.76 33.02 -16.16
N ALA A 278 3.50 31.71 -16.26
CA ALA A 278 2.55 31.00 -15.38
C ALA A 278 3.01 30.95 -13.92
N SER A 279 4.29 31.20 -13.64
CA SER A 279 4.84 31.20 -12.27
C SER A 279 4.30 32.34 -11.39
N LYS A 280 3.50 33.25 -11.97
CA LYS A 280 2.73 34.29 -11.27
C LYS A 280 1.51 33.77 -10.51
N TRP A 281 0.97 32.62 -10.91
CA TRP A 281 -0.24 32.03 -10.32
C TRP A 281 -0.12 30.52 -10.07
N LEU A 282 0.91 29.85 -10.60
CA LEU A 282 1.19 28.43 -10.39
C LEU A 282 2.61 28.23 -9.83
N VAL A 283 2.70 27.65 -8.64
CA VAL A 283 3.97 27.38 -7.96
C VAL A 283 4.88 26.52 -8.84
N ASP A 284 6.12 26.98 -9.02
CA ASP A 284 7.19 26.31 -9.77
C ASP A 284 6.89 26.00 -11.25
N ALA A 285 5.90 26.64 -11.88
CA ALA A 285 5.50 26.37 -13.27
C ALA A 285 6.65 26.41 -14.28
N GLY A 286 7.60 27.35 -14.13
CA GLY A 286 8.81 27.45 -14.97
C GLY A 286 9.91 26.43 -14.64
N LYS A 287 9.84 25.79 -13.47
CA LYS A 287 10.85 24.86 -12.93
C LYS A 287 10.37 23.41 -12.85
N LEU A 288 9.19 23.11 -13.39
CA LEU A 288 8.64 21.75 -13.40
C LEU A 288 9.59 20.75 -14.07
N ARG A 289 9.93 19.71 -13.31
CA ARG A 289 10.80 18.60 -13.77
C ARG A 289 10.16 17.88 -14.96
N SER A 290 10.96 17.28 -15.83
CA SER A 290 10.49 16.63 -17.06
C SER A 290 9.38 15.59 -16.85
N GLY A 291 9.35 14.89 -15.70
CA GLY A 291 8.32 13.90 -15.38
C GLY A 291 6.98 14.46 -14.86
N ILE A 292 6.90 15.77 -14.58
CA ILE A 292 5.67 16.44 -14.10
C ILE A 292 5.26 17.63 -14.99
N ARG A 293 6.14 18.06 -15.89
CA ARG A 293 5.90 19.13 -16.85
C ARG A 293 4.82 18.72 -17.86
N PRO A 294 3.72 19.47 -18.01
CA PRO A 294 2.65 19.13 -18.93
C PRO A 294 3.01 19.54 -20.37
N ASP A 295 2.29 18.96 -21.33
CA ASP A 295 2.38 19.35 -22.74
C ASP A 295 1.61 20.65 -23.01
N LEU A 296 0.46 20.80 -22.35
CA LEU A 296 -0.36 22.02 -22.36
C LEU A 296 -0.50 22.55 -20.93
N ILE A 297 -0.49 23.86 -20.76
CA ILE A 297 -0.72 24.54 -19.48
C ILE A 297 -1.91 25.48 -19.60
N LEU A 298 -2.65 25.65 -18.50
CA LEU A 298 -3.77 26.57 -18.44
C LEU A 298 -3.27 28.01 -18.70
N ARG A 299 -4.08 28.79 -19.41
CA ARG A 299 -3.90 30.25 -19.47
C ARG A 299 -4.11 30.85 -18.08
N ASP A 300 -3.67 32.09 -17.89
CA ASP A 300 -3.85 32.79 -16.63
C ASP A 300 -5.32 32.70 -16.16
N PRO A 301 -5.61 32.08 -14.99
CA PRO A 301 -6.96 31.90 -14.49
C PRO A 301 -7.79 33.20 -14.45
N ALA A 302 -7.14 34.34 -14.19
CA ALA A 302 -7.80 35.64 -14.13
C ALA A 302 -8.33 36.11 -15.50
N THR A 303 -7.86 35.52 -16.60
CA THR A 303 -8.28 35.87 -17.97
C THR A 303 -9.42 35.00 -18.51
N LEU A 304 -9.83 33.96 -17.78
CA LEU A 304 -10.82 32.99 -18.23
C LEU A 304 -12.24 33.45 -17.86
N ARG A 305 -13.13 33.62 -18.86
CA ARG A 305 -14.53 34.06 -18.66
C ARG A 305 -15.38 33.13 -17.76
N GLY A 306 -14.94 31.90 -17.52
CA GLY A 306 -15.62 30.93 -16.65
C GLY A 306 -14.71 30.32 -15.59
N GLY A 307 -13.56 30.95 -15.32
CA GLY A 307 -12.55 30.42 -14.40
C GLY A 307 -11.88 29.12 -14.86
N PRO A 308 -10.96 28.58 -14.04
CA PRO A 308 -10.37 27.28 -14.28
C PRO A 308 -11.37 26.15 -14.01
N THR A 309 -11.14 24.98 -14.61
CA THR A 309 -12.00 23.80 -14.41
C THR A 309 -11.58 23.04 -13.15
N VAL A 310 -12.57 22.69 -12.31
CA VAL A 310 -12.38 21.86 -11.11
C VAL A 310 -12.78 20.42 -11.41
N MET A 311 -11.99 19.48 -10.91
CA MET A 311 -12.17 18.03 -11.05
C MET A 311 -12.23 17.38 -9.67
N VAL A 312 -13.20 16.50 -9.45
CA VAL A 312 -13.25 15.64 -8.27
C VAL A 312 -12.32 14.45 -8.48
N VAL A 313 -11.37 14.29 -7.58
CA VAL A 313 -10.41 13.20 -7.61
C VAL A 313 -10.50 12.39 -6.34
N ARG A 314 -10.75 11.10 -6.52
CA ARG A 314 -10.67 10.11 -5.45
C ARG A 314 -9.27 9.55 -5.35
N CYS A 315 -8.71 9.49 -4.16
CA CYS A 315 -7.44 8.79 -3.93
C CYS A 315 -7.53 7.83 -2.74
N SER A 316 -6.65 6.84 -2.73
CA SER A 316 -6.59 5.84 -1.66
C SER A 316 -5.99 6.40 -0.37
N GLU A 317 -4.94 7.21 -0.52
CA GLU A 317 -4.24 7.87 0.56
C GLU A 317 -3.48 9.09 0.01
N LEU A 318 -3.15 10.02 0.91
CA LEU A 318 -2.17 11.07 0.67
C LEU A 318 -0.77 10.56 1.04
N GLN A 319 0.24 10.94 0.26
CA GLN A 319 1.62 10.54 0.48
C GLN A 319 2.56 11.75 0.49
N ALA A 320 3.42 11.82 1.50
CA ALA A 320 4.52 12.79 1.53
C ALA A 320 5.53 12.50 0.42
N THR A 321 5.97 13.56 -0.28
CA THR A 321 6.89 13.42 -1.41
C THR A 321 7.61 14.72 -1.73
N SER A 322 8.86 14.62 -2.17
CA SER A 322 9.64 15.75 -2.72
C SER A 322 9.45 15.92 -4.23
N LYS A 323 8.64 15.07 -4.87
CA LYS A 323 8.40 15.11 -6.33
C LYS A 323 7.49 16.27 -6.73
N TRP A 324 6.51 16.59 -5.90
CA TRP A 324 5.47 17.58 -6.18
C TRP A 324 5.67 18.83 -5.30
N PRO A 325 5.48 20.04 -5.84
CA PRO A 325 5.62 21.28 -5.07
C PRO A 325 4.77 21.35 -3.80
N ALA A 326 3.60 20.71 -3.80
CA ALA A 326 2.72 20.64 -2.63
C ALA A 326 3.32 19.88 -1.42
N GLY A 327 4.44 19.16 -1.59
CA GLY A 327 5.02 18.27 -0.57
C GLY A 327 4.20 16.99 -0.32
N LEU A 328 3.02 16.89 -0.91
CA LEU A 328 2.09 15.76 -0.87
C LEU A 328 1.72 15.33 -2.29
N THR A 329 1.24 14.10 -2.43
CA THR A 329 0.61 13.58 -3.66
C THR A 329 -0.50 12.61 -3.35
N LEU A 330 -1.35 12.40 -4.35
CA LEU A 330 -2.43 11.42 -4.33
C LEU A 330 -1.91 10.03 -4.71
N ARG A 331 -2.21 8.99 -3.91
CA ARG A 331 -2.00 7.58 -4.30
C ARG A 331 -3.24 7.04 -5.00
N PHE A 332 -3.02 6.35 -6.12
CA PHE A 332 -4.07 5.81 -6.99
C PHE A 332 -5.20 6.81 -7.32
N PRO A 333 -4.86 8.06 -7.73
CA PRO A 333 -5.89 9.05 -8.05
C PRO A 333 -6.78 8.55 -9.18
N ARG A 334 -8.08 8.75 -9.04
CA ARG A 334 -9.10 8.46 -10.04
C ARG A 334 -10.00 9.66 -10.20
N CYS A 335 -10.27 10.02 -11.45
CA CYS A 335 -11.31 10.98 -11.77
C CYS A 335 -12.67 10.40 -11.36
N VAL A 336 -13.35 11.04 -10.42
CA VAL A 336 -14.76 10.74 -10.07
C VAL A 336 -15.67 11.57 -10.97
N GLU A 337 -15.37 12.86 -11.06
CA GLU A 337 -16.11 13.81 -11.89
C GLU A 337 -15.13 14.74 -12.59
N ALA A 338 -15.10 14.68 -13.92
CA ALA A 338 -14.11 15.36 -14.73
C ALA A 338 -14.33 16.88 -14.81
N VAL A 339 -15.59 17.31 -14.72
CA VAL A 339 -16.00 18.71 -14.80
C VAL A 339 -17.07 18.94 -13.74
N ARG A 340 -16.69 19.55 -12.62
CA ARG A 340 -17.66 20.08 -11.66
C ARG A 340 -18.23 21.39 -12.19
N LYS A 341 -19.51 21.37 -12.57
CA LYS A 341 -20.20 22.56 -13.13
C LYS A 341 -20.72 23.52 -12.06
N ASP A 342 -20.89 23.00 -10.86
CA ASP A 342 -21.41 23.66 -9.68
C ASP A 342 -20.33 24.34 -8.83
N LYS A 343 -19.05 24.04 -9.05
CA LYS A 343 -17.93 24.58 -8.27
C LYS A 343 -17.02 25.51 -9.06
N THR A 344 -16.59 26.57 -8.37
CA THR A 344 -15.59 27.55 -8.83
C THR A 344 -14.22 27.28 -8.20
N LEU A 345 -13.21 28.05 -8.64
CA LEU A 345 -11.86 28.01 -8.04
C LEU A 345 -11.87 28.22 -6.51
N ALA A 346 -12.76 29.06 -6.00
CA ALA A 346 -12.85 29.38 -4.57
C ALA A 346 -13.43 28.22 -3.74
N GLU A 347 -14.05 27.23 -4.38
CA GLU A 347 -14.72 26.09 -3.74
C GLU A 347 -13.94 24.78 -3.93
N ALA A 348 -12.74 24.86 -4.52
CA ALA A 348 -11.78 23.77 -4.56
C ALA A 348 -11.09 23.61 -3.21
N ASP A 349 -10.72 22.38 -2.85
CA ASP A 349 -10.07 22.10 -1.57
C ASP A 349 -8.67 22.72 -1.54
N THR A 350 -8.38 23.48 -0.49
CA THR A 350 -7.10 24.17 -0.35
C THR A 350 -5.99 23.21 0.07
N LEU A 351 -4.73 23.60 -0.15
CA LEU A 351 -3.59 22.84 0.35
C LEU A 351 -3.67 22.65 1.87
N ASP A 352 -4.14 23.67 2.61
CA ASP A 352 -4.25 23.61 4.07
C ASP A 352 -5.28 22.58 4.51
N ASP A 353 -6.44 22.51 3.83
CA ASP A 353 -7.46 21.49 4.07
C ASP A 353 -6.91 20.08 3.84
N ILE A 354 -6.17 19.90 2.73
CA ILE A 354 -5.57 18.63 2.36
C ILE A 354 -4.47 18.22 3.37
N GLN A 355 -3.66 19.17 3.84
CA GLN A 355 -2.63 18.92 4.85
C GLN A 355 -3.22 18.62 6.23
N GLU A 356 -4.29 19.31 6.62
CA GLU A 356 -5.05 19.02 7.85
C GLU A 356 -5.63 17.62 7.79
N PHE A 357 -6.22 17.23 6.66
CA PHE A 357 -6.72 15.89 6.46
C PHE A 357 -5.62 14.83 6.55
N TYR A 358 -4.47 15.07 5.90
CA TYR A 358 -3.29 14.21 5.97
C TYR A 358 -2.84 14.00 7.43
N ARG A 359 -2.75 15.09 8.21
CA ARG A 359 -2.38 15.03 9.62
C ARG A 359 -3.37 14.19 10.43
N ARG A 360 -4.69 14.36 10.23
CA ARG A 360 -5.71 13.57 10.92
C ARG A 360 -5.63 12.07 10.61
N GLN A 361 -5.37 11.69 9.36
CA GLN A 361 -5.18 10.28 8.99
C GLN A 361 -3.97 9.67 9.70
N HIS A 362 -2.87 10.40 9.80
CA HIS A 362 -1.65 9.93 10.46
C HIS A 362 -1.70 9.98 12.00
N THR A 363 -2.44 10.91 12.60
CA THR A 363 -2.63 10.96 14.07
C THR A 363 -3.54 9.82 14.53
N LYS A 364 -4.64 9.52 13.83
CA LYS A 364 -5.51 8.38 14.16
C LYS A 364 -4.78 7.03 14.11
N MET A 365 -3.87 6.85 13.14
CA MET A 365 -3.01 5.64 13.08
C MET A 365 -1.98 5.58 14.23
N ARG A 366 -1.54 6.73 14.76
CA ARG A 366 -0.59 6.80 15.89
C ARG A 366 -1.27 6.55 17.24
N GLU A 367 -2.50 7.03 17.39
CA GLU A 367 -3.28 6.82 18.62
C GLU A 367 -3.79 5.38 18.72
N SER A 368 -4.17 4.74 17.60
CA SER A 368 -4.55 3.31 17.57
C SER A 368 -3.37 2.34 17.74
N SER A 369 -2.13 2.81 17.55
CA SER A 369 -0.90 2.04 17.77
C SER A 369 -0.20 2.33 19.12
N SER A 370 -0.79 3.19 19.95
CA SER A 370 -0.31 3.46 21.30
C SER A 370 -1.07 2.57 22.30
N PRO A 371 -0.38 1.81 23.20
CA PRO A 371 -1.08 1.05 24.22
C PRO A 371 -1.81 2.02 25.15
N SER A 372 -3.13 1.86 25.27
CA SER A 372 -3.92 2.57 26.27
C SER A 372 -3.46 2.13 27.67
N ASN A 373 -2.66 2.95 28.34
CA ASN A 373 -2.54 2.89 29.79
C ASN A 373 -3.84 3.43 30.38
N ALA A 374 -4.85 2.57 30.44
CA ALA A 374 -5.88 2.68 31.47
C ALA A 374 -5.27 2.04 32.71
N ASP A 375 -4.91 2.87 33.69
CA ASP A 375 -4.86 2.37 35.06
C ASP A 375 -5.74 3.25 35.94
N ASP A 376 -6.56 2.52 36.67
CA ASP A 376 -7.62 2.94 37.56
C ASP A 376 -7.03 3.48 38.87
N GLY A 377 -7.85 4.20 39.62
CA GLY A 377 -7.42 5.08 40.70
C GLY A 377 -6.73 4.44 41.90
N GLY A 378 -6.02 5.30 42.63
CA GLY A 378 -5.52 5.03 43.98
C GLY A 378 -5.11 6.33 44.64
N GLY A 379 -6.04 6.96 45.36
CA GLY A 379 -5.79 8.17 46.11
C GLY A 379 -4.90 7.92 47.33
N TYR A 380 -4.05 8.90 47.65
CA TYR A 380 -3.62 9.22 49.01
C TYR A 380 -3.31 10.72 49.09
N SER A 381 -3.88 11.36 50.10
CA SER A 381 -3.59 12.74 50.51
C SER A 381 -2.21 12.84 51.15
N SER A 382 -1.52 13.95 50.93
CA SER A 382 -0.88 14.70 52.03
C SER A 382 -0.58 16.12 51.57
N ASP A 383 -1.00 17.05 52.43
CA ASP A 383 -0.66 18.46 52.44
C ASP A 383 0.86 18.66 52.60
N ASP A 384 1.43 19.69 51.97
CA ASP A 384 2.01 20.85 52.65
C ASP A 384 2.89 21.74 51.73
N ALA A 385 2.58 23.03 51.82
CA ALA A 385 3.46 24.20 51.91
C ALA A 385 4.57 24.51 50.85
N GLU A 386 4.33 25.66 50.20
CA GLU A 386 5.21 26.84 50.11
C GLU A 386 6.46 26.91 49.20
N GLN A 387 6.34 27.88 48.27
CA GLN A 387 7.23 29.03 47.97
C GLN A 387 8.71 28.84 47.57
N GLY A 388 9.09 29.61 46.53
CA GLY A 388 10.42 30.24 46.41
C GLY A 388 11.32 29.65 45.32
N THR A 389 11.38 30.25 44.13
CA THR A 389 12.36 31.29 43.67
C THR A 389 13.55 30.73 42.87
N GLU A 390 13.70 31.32 41.67
CA GLU A 390 14.95 31.64 40.94
C GLU A 390 15.90 30.50 40.50
N GLY A 391 16.12 30.42 39.18
CA GLY A 391 17.31 29.79 38.59
C GLY A 391 18.51 30.75 38.59
N PRO A 392 19.47 30.63 37.65
CA PRO A 392 19.94 29.44 36.95
C PRO A 392 21.48 29.29 37.11
N ASP A 393 22.05 28.36 36.34
CA ASP A 393 23.32 28.57 35.60
C ASP A 393 24.49 27.59 35.91
N LYS A 394 25.20 27.32 34.81
CA LYS A 394 26.57 26.78 34.67
C LYS A 394 26.80 25.26 34.59
N LYS A 395 26.81 24.84 33.33
CA LYS A 395 27.98 24.36 32.58
C LYS A 395 28.87 23.28 33.23
N ARG A 396 28.85 22.14 32.52
CA ARG A 396 30.00 21.37 32.02
C ARG A 396 31.03 20.92 33.06
N ARG A 397 31.06 19.60 33.30
CA ARG A 397 32.33 18.87 33.32
C ARG A 397 32.17 17.42 32.87
N ARG A 398 33.07 17.07 31.94
CA ARG A 398 33.27 15.76 31.32
C ARG A 398 34.38 15.06 32.10
N LYS A 399 34.17 13.80 32.53
CA LYS A 399 35.18 12.75 32.75
C LYS A 399 34.46 11.46 33.13
N GLU A 400 34.50 10.44 32.28
CA GLU A 400 35.49 9.35 32.24
C GLU A 400 35.05 8.12 33.05
N ARG A 401 34.74 7.06 32.30
CA ARG A 401 34.93 5.62 32.55
C ARG A 401 34.68 5.06 33.96
N GLY A 402 33.64 4.23 34.04
CA GLY A 402 33.52 3.17 35.03
C GLY A 402 32.79 1.99 34.39
N SER A 403 33.53 0.92 34.12
CA SER A 403 33.00 -0.41 33.85
C SER A 403 32.31 -0.93 35.09
N ASP A 404 31.06 -1.36 34.99
CA ASP A 404 30.52 -2.39 35.89
C ASP A 404 29.46 -3.18 35.16
N GLY A 405 29.74 -4.48 35.00
CA GLY A 405 28.76 -5.46 34.61
C GLY A 405 27.77 -5.65 35.74
N SER A 406 26.50 -5.52 35.44
CA SER A 406 25.45 -6.16 36.22
C SER A 406 24.39 -6.71 35.26
N SER A 407 24.30 -8.02 35.25
CA SER A 407 23.21 -8.79 34.68
C SER A 407 21.89 -8.38 35.32
N VAL A 408 20.96 -7.84 34.54
CA VAL A 408 19.56 -7.72 34.96
C VAL A 408 18.72 -8.64 34.09
N ALA A 409 18.14 -9.62 34.76
CA ALA A 409 17.30 -10.66 34.20
C ALA A 409 16.14 -10.08 33.38
N VAL A 410 16.04 -10.54 32.13
CA VAL A 410 14.84 -10.36 31.30
C VAL A 410 13.70 -11.10 31.99
N ARG A 411 12.74 -10.35 32.54
CA ARG A 411 11.47 -10.87 33.03
C ARG A 411 10.69 -11.42 31.84
N LYS A 412 10.51 -12.75 31.81
CA LYS A 412 9.54 -13.44 30.95
C LYS A 412 8.13 -12.94 31.30
N ILE A 413 7.43 -12.36 30.34
CA ILE A 413 5.98 -12.17 30.42
C ILE A 413 5.32 -13.42 29.82
N PRO A 414 4.47 -14.16 30.55
CA PRO A 414 3.82 -15.36 30.05
C PRO A 414 2.57 -14.99 29.24
N PHE A 415 2.49 -15.41 27.97
CA PHE A 415 1.22 -15.35 27.22
C PHE A 415 0.46 -16.68 27.36
N ARG A 416 -0.84 -16.55 27.63
CA ARG A 416 -1.73 -17.58 28.19
C ARG A 416 -1.93 -18.78 27.26
N GLY A 417 -2.03 -19.94 27.90
CA GLY A 417 -2.13 -21.26 27.31
C GLY A 417 -3.35 -21.52 26.44
N ARG A 418 -3.13 -22.43 25.48
CA ARG A 418 -4.13 -23.28 24.83
C ARG A 418 -5.14 -23.79 25.85
N ASN A 419 -6.42 -23.56 25.58
CA ASN A 419 -7.48 -24.36 26.18
C ASN A 419 -7.52 -25.72 25.46
N ASP A 420 -6.94 -26.71 26.12
CA ASP A 420 -7.15 -28.12 25.86
C ASP A 420 -8.55 -28.46 26.42
N ARG A 421 -9.50 -28.77 25.54
CA ARG A 421 -10.73 -29.48 25.92
C ARG A 421 -10.76 -30.81 25.20
N THR A 422 -10.21 -31.79 25.88
CA THR A 422 -10.52 -33.20 25.73
C THR A 422 -12.01 -33.44 25.96
N VAL A 423 -12.72 -33.90 24.94
CA VAL A 423 -13.91 -34.74 25.11
C VAL A 423 -13.70 -35.96 24.23
N GLY A 424 -13.52 -37.11 24.87
CA GLY A 424 -13.32 -38.39 24.22
C GLY A 424 -14.57 -38.86 23.48
N GLY A 425 -14.36 -39.65 22.42
CA GLY A 425 -15.43 -40.33 21.71
C GLY A 425 -14.94 -41.10 20.49
N ALA A 426 -14.61 -42.38 20.72
CA ALA A 426 -14.66 -43.55 19.84
C ALA A 426 -14.39 -43.39 18.32
N GLY A 427 -13.37 -44.10 17.85
CA GLY A 427 -12.91 -44.09 16.46
C GLY A 427 -13.77 -44.81 15.43
N ARG A 428 -13.35 -44.66 14.17
CA ARG A 428 -13.42 -45.66 13.10
C ARG A 428 -12.46 -45.27 11.98
N PHE A 429 -11.52 -46.18 11.71
CA PHE A 429 -10.72 -46.20 10.49
C PHE A 429 -11.64 -46.30 9.27
N LEU A 430 -11.39 -45.50 8.24
CA LEU A 430 -11.89 -45.74 6.89
C LEU A 430 -10.72 -45.56 5.91
N ASN A 431 -10.26 -46.71 5.42
CA ASN A 431 -9.53 -46.85 4.18
C ASN A 431 -10.38 -46.28 3.04
N LEU A 432 -9.76 -45.53 2.13
CA LEU A 432 -10.30 -45.31 0.80
C LEU A 432 -9.22 -45.69 -0.21
N SER A 433 -9.55 -46.78 -0.90
CA SER A 433 -9.04 -47.26 -2.18
C SER A 433 -9.25 -46.27 -3.31
#